data_AF-A0A2E0ZE20-F1
#
_entry.id   AF-A0A2E0ZE20-F1
#
_cell.length_a   1.000
_cell.length_b   1.000
_cell.length_c   1.000
_cell.angle_alpha   90.00
_cell.angle_beta   90.00
_cell.angle_gamma   90.00
#
_symmetry.space_group_name_H-M   'P 1'
#
loop_
_entity.id
_entity.type
_entity.pdbx_description
1 polymer ?
#
loop_
_entity_poly.entity_id
_entity_poly.type
_entity_poly.pdbx_seq_one_letter_code
_entity_poly.pdbx_strand_id
1 'polypeptide(L)'
;CAHLIIGCVDNHLARHELARTVELFDGRLWAIDCGNEQNSGQVLVGNLADGRKIRTDRLGLCSGLPSPYLQEPDLLTPDPNDQAQSCAEMVLAETQSLMVNRMAATIAAQYTAVFVLQRQVLHLGTVFTLDPPTARSRLITPTTLNPYQQPRRS
;
A
#
# COMPACT_ATOMS: atom_id res chain seq x y z
N CYS A 1 -11.45 17.75 6.32
CA CYS A 1 -11.93 16.36 6.30
C CYS A 1 -10.84 15.48 5.71
N ALA A 2 -10.56 14.33 6.30
CA ALA A 2 -9.67 13.34 5.71
C ALA A 2 -10.53 12.28 5.03
N HIS A 3 -10.24 11.98 3.77
CA HIS A 3 -10.87 10.90 3.02
C HIS A 3 -10.00 9.66 3.09
N LEU A 4 -10.60 8.48 3.03
CA LEU A 4 -9.91 7.19 2.96
C LEU A 4 -10.42 6.42 1.75
N ILE A 5 -9.51 5.91 0.92
CA ILE A 5 -9.79 4.95 -0.15
C ILE A 5 -9.03 3.66 0.14
N ILE A 6 -9.68 2.52 -0.11
CA ILE A 6 -9.08 1.19 0.03
C ILE A 6 -9.07 0.57 -1.36
N GLY A 7 -7.87 0.40 -1.93
CA GLY A 7 -7.65 -0.20 -3.23
C GLY A 7 -7.42 -1.70 -3.09
N CYS A 8 -8.34 -2.49 -3.66
CA CYS A 8 -8.21 -3.94 -3.82
C CYS A 8 -8.37 -4.28 -5.30
N VAL A 9 -7.54 -3.67 -6.13
CA VAL A 9 -7.58 -3.80 -7.59
C VAL A 9 -6.50 -4.76 -8.07
N ASP A 10 -6.76 -5.46 -9.16
CA ASP A 10 -5.93 -6.55 -9.67
C ASP A 10 -4.93 -6.11 -10.74
N ASN A 11 -5.06 -4.91 -11.29
CA ASN A 11 -4.24 -4.46 -12.42
C ASN A 11 -3.61 -3.08 -12.21
N HIS A 12 -2.47 -2.87 -12.90
CA HIS A 12 -1.69 -1.64 -12.83
C HIS A 12 -2.45 -0.40 -13.33
N LEU A 13 -3.36 -0.53 -14.30
CA LEU A 13 -4.15 0.60 -14.82
C LEU A 13 -5.10 1.15 -13.76
N ALA A 14 -5.76 0.26 -13.01
CA ALA A 14 -6.61 0.65 -11.89
C ALA A 14 -5.77 1.29 -10.76
N ARG A 15 -4.58 0.75 -10.46
CA ARG A 15 -3.64 1.38 -9.50
C ARG A 15 -3.17 2.77 -9.97
N HIS A 16 -3.00 2.98 -11.28
CA HIS A 16 -2.69 4.29 -11.85
C HIS A 16 -3.78 5.33 -11.58
N GLU A 17 -5.06 4.96 -11.73
CA GLU A 17 -6.17 5.87 -11.42
C GLU A 17 -6.24 6.20 -9.92
N LEU A 18 -5.96 5.21 -9.05
CA LEU A 18 -5.84 5.46 -7.61
C LEU A 18 -4.67 6.41 -7.29
N ALA A 19 -3.50 6.20 -7.90
CA ALA A 19 -2.32 7.05 -7.72
C ALA A 19 -2.59 8.49 -8.13
N ARG A 20 -3.20 8.67 -9.30
CA ARG A 20 -3.63 9.98 -9.81
C ARG A 20 -4.62 10.65 -8.86
N THR A 21 -5.57 9.89 -8.32
CA THR A 21 -6.54 10.42 -7.35
C THR A 21 -5.85 10.88 -6.07
N VAL A 22 -4.90 10.11 -5.53
CA VAL A 22 -4.11 10.52 -4.35
C VAL A 22 -3.33 11.81 -4.62
N GLU A 23 -2.69 11.92 -5.80
CA GLU A 23 -1.97 13.11 -6.22
C GLU A 23 -2.90 14.35 -6.29
N LEU A 24 -4.07 14.22 -6.92
CA LEU A 24 -5.05 15.30 -7.06
C LEU A 24 -5.58 15.83 -5.71
N PHE A 25 -5.70 14.96 -4.71
CA PHE A 25 -6.17 15.35 -3.38
C PHE A 25 -5.09 15.96 -2.50
N ASP A 26 -3.81 15.87 -2.89
CA ASP A 26 -2.63 16.47 -2.27
C ASP A 26 -2.61 16.31 -0.73
N GLY A 27 -2.58 15.06 -0.26
CA GLY A 27 -2.54 14.74 1.17
C GLY A 27 -3.90 14.69 1.88
N ARG A 28 -5.00 15.10 1.22
CA ARG A 28 -6.36 15.04 1.80
C ARG A 28 -7.04 13.67 1.66
N LEU A 29 -6.52 12.81 0.79
CA LEU A 29 -6.96 11.43 0.60
C LEU A 29 -5.87 10.47 1.06
N TRP A 30 -6.19 9.66 2.05
CA TRP A 30 -5.39 8.50 2.45
C TRP A 30 -5.76 7.31 1.59
N ALA A 31 -4.76 6.61 1.08
CA ALA A 31 -4.94 5.35 0.37
C ALA A 31 -4.38 4.21 1.21
N ILE A 32 -5.15 3.13 1.31
CA ILE A 32 -4.69 1.81 1.67
C ILE A 32 -4.69 0.99 0.38
N ASP A 33 -3.55 0.48 -0.06
CA ASP A 33 -3.45 -0.38 -1.24
C ASP A 33 -3.14 -1.81 -0.81
N CYS A 34 -3.93 -2.76 -1.29
CA CYS A 34 -3.78 -4.19 -1.06
C CYS A 34 -3.26 -4.85 -2.34
N GLY A 35 -2.05 -5.39 -2.26
CA GLY A 35 -1.49 -6.25 -3.30
C GLY A 35 -1.38 -7.69 -2.80
N ASN A 36 -1.70 -8.63 -3.67
CA ASN A 36 -1.56 -10.06 -3.42
C ASN A 36 -0.85 -10.71 -4.60
N GLU A 37 0.14 -11.53 -4.26
CA GLU A 37 0.78 -12.50 -5.14
C GLU A 37 0.21 -13.89 -4.84
N GLN A 38 0.81 -14.94 -5.41
CA GLN A 38 0.36 -16.31 -5.20
C GLN A 38 0.34 -16.73 -3.72
N ASN A 39 1.46 -16.51 -3.00
CA ASN A 39 1.64 -16.93 -1.60
C ASN A 39 1.98 -15.77 -0.64
N SER A 40 2.08 -14.55 -1.15
CA SER A 40 2.52 -13.37 -0.40
C SER A 40 1.69 -12.15 -0.75
N GLY A 41 1.83 -11.08 0.01
CA GLY A 41 1.17 -9.84 -0.31
C GLY A 41 1.66 -8.68 0.54
N GLN A 42 1.04 -7.54 0.29
CA GLN A 42 1.36 -6.29 0.95
C GLN A 42 0.10 -5.46 1.16
N VAL A 43 0.09 -4.72 2.26
CA VAL A 43 -0.90 -3.68 2.53
C VAL A 43 -0.13 -2.42 2.89
N LEU A 44 -0.21 -1.41 2.03
CA LEU A 44 0.51 -0.15 2.18
C LEU A 44 -0.46 0.97 2.50
N VAL A 45 -0.02 1.98 3.25
CA VAL A 45 -0.85 3.14 3.60
C VAL A 45 -0.06 4.45 3.51
N GLY A 46 -0.70 5.48 2.93
CA GLY A 46 -0.16 6.84 2.88
C GLY A 46 -1.02 7.78 2.06
N ASN A 47 -0.58 9.04 1.93
CA ASN A 47 -1.41 10.11 1.36
C ASN A 47 -0.67 11.12 0.45
N LEU A 48 0.66 11.08 0.39
CA LEU A 48 1.45 12.00 -0.42
C LEU A 48 2.09 11.28 -1.61
N ALA A 49 1.80 11.79 -2.82
CA ALA A 49 2.46 11.35 -4.05
C ALA A 49 3.87 11.96 -4.22
N ASP A 50 4.14 13.11 -3.58
CA ASP A 50 5.45 13.78 -3.62
C ASP A 50 6.15 13.71 -2.26
N GLY A 51 7.21 12.91 -2.20
CA GLY A 51 8.00 12.73 -0.99
C GLY A 51 8.69 14.01 -0.51
N ARG A 52 8.92 14.99 -1.39
CA ARG A 52 9.44 16.32 -1.03
C ARG A 52 8.44 17.15 -0.24
N LYS A 53 7.19 16.71 -0.05
CA LYS A 53 6.22 17.35 0.85
C LYS A 53 6.17 16.71 2.25
N ILE A 54 6.85 15.56 2.43
CA ILE A 54 6.95 14.89 3.72
C ILE A 54 7.94 15.65 4.60
N ARG A 55 7.47 16.14 5.74
CA ARG A 55 8.25 16.84 6.75
C ARG A 55 8.10 16.11 8.06
N THR A 56 9.23 15.84 8.72
CA THR A 56 9.30 15.31 10.08
C THR A 56 9.76 16.45 10.99
N ASP A 57 8.99 16.77 12.02
CA ASP A 57 9.43 17.76 13.01
C ASP A 57 10.35 17.14 14.08
N ARG A 58 10.83 17.97 15.01
CA ARG A 58 11.72 17.54 16.11
C ARG A 58 11.05 16.61 17.13
N LEU A 59 9.71 16.55 17.13
CA LEU A 59 8.91 15.68 17.98
C LEU A 59 8.59 14.35 17.29
N GLY A 60 9.02 14.16 16.04
CA GLY A 60 8.75 12.97 15.25
C GLY A 60 7.38 12.95 14.56
N LEU A 61 6.64 14.07 14.57
CA LEU A 61 5.39 14.20 13.84
C LEU A 61 5.65 14.42 12.36
N CYS A 62 4.82 13.80 11.51
CA CYS A 62 4.95 13.85 10.06
C CYS A 62 3.81 14.64 9.42
N SER A 63 4.12 15.48 8.42
CA SER A 63 3.11 16.22 7.64
C SER A 63 2.24 15.32 6.75
N GLY A 64 2.70 14.10 6.49
CA GLY A 64 2.02 13.07 5.71
C GLY A 64 2.96 11.88 5.51
N LEU A 65 2.46 10.84 4.85
CA LEU A 65 3.19 9.61 4.57
C LEU A 65 3.28 9.38 3.06
N PRO A 66 4.35 8.74 2.57
CA PRO A 66 4.45 8.36 1.17
C PRO A 66 3.25 7.48 0.80
N SER A 67 2.51 7.85 -0.24
CA SER A 67 1.42 7.03 -0.76
C SER A 67 1.90 5.62 -1.14
N PRO A 68 1.02 4.61 -1.19
CA PRO A 68 1.41 3.26 -1.64
C PRO A 68 2.23 3.26 -2.94
N TYR A 69 1.85 4.12 -3.88
CA TYR A 69 2.46 4.25 -5.21
C TYR A 69 3.80 4.99 -5.21
N LEU A 70 4.09 5.77 -4.16
CA LEU A 70 5.42 6.33 -3.93
C LEU A 70 6.33 5.32 -3.19
N GLN A 71 5.74 4.50 -2.32
CA GLN A 71 6.43 3.43 -1.59
C GLN A 71 6.89 2.32 -2.53
N GLU A 72 6.01 1.83 -3.39
CA GLU A 72 6.26 0.75 -4.36
C GLU A 72 5.81 1.21 -5.77
N PRO A 73 6.67 1.92 -6.51
CA PRO A 73 6.34 2.43 -7.85
C PRO A 73 6.06 1.33 -8.88
N ASP A 74 6.67 0.16 -8.69
CA ASP A 74 6.52 -0.99 -9.60
C ASP A 74 5.08 -1.51 -9.64
N LEU A 75 4.25 -1.19 -8.64
CA LEU A 75 2.80 -1.45 -8.66
C LEU A 75 2.06 -0.78 -9.82
N LEU A 76 2.65 0.27 -10.39
CA LEU A 76 2.11 1.00 -11.54
C LEU A 76 2.63 0.45 -12.87
N THR A 77 3.55 -0.50 -12.83
CA THR A 77 4.07 -1.16 -14.04
C THR A 77 3.29 -2.45 -14.32
N PRO A 78 3.08 -2.82 -15.59
CA PRO A 78 2.46 -4.10 -15.92
C PRO A 78 3.35 -5.25 -15.45
N ASP A 79 2.73 -6.30 -14.88
CA ASP A 79 3.45 -7.54 -14.57
C ASP A 79 3.74 -8.29 -15.89
N PRO A 80 5.00 -8.60 -16.21
CA PRO A 80 5.33 -9.38 -17.41
C PRO A 80 4.73 -10.79 -17.41
N ASN A 81 4.30 -11.30 -16.26
CA ASN A 81 3.67 -12.62 -16.11
C ASN A 81 2.14 -12.57 -16.11
N ASP A 82 1.54 -11.40 -16.35
CA ASP A 82 0.09 -11.21 -16.48
C ASP A 82 -0.41 -11.80 -17.82
N GLN A 83 -0.27 -13.11 -17.96
CA GLN A 83 -0.83 -13.89 -19.05
C GLN A 83 -2.32 -14.09 -18.78
N ALA A 84 -3.14 -13.95 -19.82
CA ALA A 84 -4.55 -14.28 -19.75
C ALA A 84 -4.73 -15.77 -19.39
N GLN A 85 -4.88 -16.05 -18.10
CA GLN A 85 -5.12 -17.39 -17.58
C GLN A 85 -6.49 -17.90 -18.06
N SER A 86 -6.58 -19.19 -18.36
CA SER A 86 -7.88 -19.80 -18.66
C SER A 86 -8.77 -19.81 -17.40
N CYS A 87 -10.09 -19.88 -17.57
CA CYS A 87 -11.04 -19.90 -16.44
C CYS A 87 -10.78 -21.02 -15.43
N ALA A 88 -10.17 -22.14 -15.84
CA ALA A 88 -9.80 -23.23 -14.95
C ALA A 88 -8.55 -22.93 -14.12
N GLU A 89 -7.57 -22.25 -14.72
CA GLU A 89 -6.34 -21.82 -14.04
C GLU A 89 -6.62 -20.70 -13.05
N MET A 90 -7.51 -19.76 -13.40
CA MET A 90 -7.97 -18.71 -12.48
C MET A 90 -8.63 -19.29 -11.22
N VAL A 91 -9.46 -20.33 -11.33
CA VAL A 91 -10.11 -20.96 -10.16
C VAL A 91 -9.09 -21.66 -9.25
N LEU A 92 -8.10 -22.34 -9.82
CA LEU A 92 -7.04 -23.00 -9.04
C LEU A 92 -6.11 -21.98 -8.36
N ALA A 93 -5.72 -20.93 -9.08
CA ALA A 93 -4.94 -19.82 -8.53
C ALA A 93 -5.72 -19.06 -7.44
N GLU A 94 -7.00 -18.77 -7.67
CA GLU A 94 -7.89 -18.17 -6.67
C GLU A 94 -7.95 -19.02 -5.40
N THR A 95 -8.05 -20.35 -5.52
CA THR A 95 -8.13 -21.25 -4.35
C THR A 95 -6.86 -21.18 -3.48
N GLN A 96 -5.67 -21.06 -4.10
CA GLN A 96 -4.41 -20.85 -3.37
C GLN A 96 -4.30 -19.43 -2.80
N SER A 97 -4.82 -18.43 -3.53
CA SER A 97 -4.82 -17.02 -3.13
C SER A 97 -5.88 -16.67 -2.06
N LEU A 98 -6.87 -17.53 -1.80
CA LEU A 98 -7.95 -17.26 -0.83
C LEU A 98 -7.44 -16.85 0.55
N MET A 99 -6.36 -17.46 1.04
CA MET A 99 -5.78 -17.11 2.34
C MET A 99 -4.94 -15.84 2.28
N VAL A 100 -4.28 -15.57 1.15
CA VAL A 100 -3.54 -14.33 0.91
C VAL A 100 -4.49 -13.14 0.92
N ASN A 101 -5.61 -13.24 0.18
CA ASN A 101 -6.64 -12.21 0.13
C ASN A 101 -7.27 -11.97 1.51
N ARG A 102 -7.52 -13.04 2.28
CA ARG A 102 -7.99 -12.93 3.67
C ARG A 102 -6.98 -12.22 4.57
N MET A 103 -5.69 -12.54 4.45
CA MET A 103 -4.64 -11.90 5.24
C MET A 103 -4.52 -10.42 4.90
N ALA A 104 -4.48 -10.07 3.61
CA ALA A 104 -4.48 -8.69 3.14
C ALA A 104 -5.72 -7.91 3.64
N ALA A 105 -6.91 -8.47 3.47
CA ALA A 105 -8.15 -7.86 3.97
C ALA A 105 -8.14 -7.67 5.49
N THR A 106 -7.59 -8.62 6.25
CA THR A 106 -7.49 -8.51 7.71
C THR A 106 -6.56 -7.37 8.12
N ILE A 107 -5.41 -7.24 7.47
CA ILE A 107 -4.46 -6.15 7.73
C ILE A 107 -5.08 -4.80 7.34
N ALA A 108 -5.71 -4.70 6.18
CA ALA A 108 -6.37 -3.49 5.70
C ALA A 108 -7.52 -3.06 6.61
N ALA A 109 -8.33 -4.01 7.08
CA ALA A 109 -9.39 -3.77 8.05
C ALA A 109 -8.82 -3.26 9.38
N GLN A 110 -7.71 -3.82 9.86
CA GLN A 110 -7.04 -3.35 11.07
C GLN A 110 -6.52 -1.92 10.91
N TYR A 111 -5.89 -1.59 9.77
CA TYR A 111 -5.44 -0.22 9.48
C TYR A 111 -6.61 0.75 9.40
N THR A 112 -7.71 0.34 8.77
CA THR A 112 -8.94 1.12 8.68
C THR A 112 -9.54 1.35 10.07
N ALA A 113 -9.59 0.34 10.93
CA ALA A 113 -10.10 0.45 12.29
C ALA A 113 -9.28 1.43 13.12
N VAL A 114 -7.94 1.35 13.09
CA VAL A 114 -7.06 2.30 13.78
C VAL A 114 -7.22 3.72 13.22
N PHE A 115 -7.30 3.86 11.90
CA PHE A 115 -7.52 5.14 11.24
C PHE A 115 -8.84 5.80 11.68
N VAL A 116 -9.94 5.06 11.65
CA VAL A 116 -11.28 5.60 11.92
C VAL A 116 -11.52 5.81 13.41
N LEU A 117 -11.21 4.81 14.24
CA LEU A 117 -11.58 4.79 15.65
C LEU A 117 -10.55 5.52 16.51
N GLN A 118 -9.26 5.38 16.20
CA GLN A 118 -8.17 5.94 16.99
C GLN A 118 -7.60 7.22 16.36
N ARG A 119 -7.95 7.53 15.11
CA ARG A 119 -7.44 8.69 14.35
C ARG A 119 -5.92 8.70 14.25
N GLN A 120 -5.35 7.51 14.06
CA GLN A 120 -3.91 7.30 14.00
C GLN A 120 -3.51 6.51 12.76
N VAL A 121 -2.29 6.75 12.30
CA VAL A 121 -1.57 5.90 11.35
C VAL A 121 -0.19 5.68 11.95
N LEU A 122 0.17 4.41 12.16
CA LEU A 122 1.41 4.03 12.86
C LEU A 122 2.40 3.29 11.93
N HIS A 123 1.93 2.87 10.77
CA HIS A 123 2.65 2.03 9.83
C HIS A 123 2.67 2.68 8.45
N LEU A 124 3.72 2.41 7.68
CA LEU A 124 3.77 2.63 6.23
C LEU A 124 3.11 1.48 5.47
N GLY A 125 3.17 0.29 6.05
CA GLY A 125 2.57 -0.91 5.48
C GLY A 125 3.03 -2.19 6.17
N THR A 126 2.41 -3.31 5.79
CA THR A 126 2.79 -4.66 6.20
C THR A 126 2.99 -5.50 4.95
N VAL A 127 4.11 -6.22 4.87
CA VAL A 127 4.34 -7.28 3.89
C VAL A 127 4.22 -8.63 4.58
N PHE A 128 3.73 -9.64 3.87
CA PHE A 128 3.55 -10.98 4.42
C PHE A 128 3.76 -12.07 3.37
N THR A 129 4.09 -13.27 3.82
CA THR A 129 4.06 -14.52 3.06
C THR A 129 3.35 -15.58 3.90
N LEU A 130 2.69 -16.53 3.25
CA LEU A 130 2.05 -17.70 3.86
C LEU A 130 2.88 -18.97 3.66
N ASP A 131 4.02 -18.89 2.96
CA ASP A 131 4.89 -20.02 2.66
C ASP A 131 6.38 -19.61 2.67
N PRO A 132 7.08 -19.71 3.83
CA PRO A 132 6.54 -19.99 5.16
C PRO A 132 5.82 -18.77 5.77
N PRO A 133 4.83 -18.98 6.67
CA PRO A 133 4.07 -17.88 7.25
C PRO A 133 4.92 -16.86 8.01
N THR A 134 5.02 -15.64 7.47
CA THR A 134 5.76 -14.52 8.09
C THR A 134 5.10 -13.20 7.74
N ALA A 135 5.08 -12.24 8.66
CA ALA A 135 4.62 -10.88 8.39
C ALA A 135 5.57 -9.85 9.01
N ARG A 136 5.77 -8.73 8.32
CA ARG A 136 6.61 -7.63 8.77
C ARG A 136 5.94 -6.30 8.51
N SER A 137 5.68 -5.55 9.58
CA SER A 137 5.18 -4.18 9.48
C SER A 137 6.33 -3.17 9.47
N ARG A 138 6.24 -2.16 8.61
CA ARG A 138 7.15 -1.02 8.56
C ARG A 138 6.53 0.12 9.38
N LEU A 139 7.08 0.37 10.57
CA LEU A 139 6.65 1.46 11.44
C LEU A 139 7.07 2.83 10.88
N ILE A 140 6.33 3.87 11.24
CA ILE A 140 6.69 5.25 10.92
C ILE A 140 7.81 5.70 11.85
N THR A 141 8.99 5.91 11.28
CA THR A 141 10.16 6.47 11.95
C THR A 141 10.89 7.43 11.01
N PRO A 142 11.73 8.35 11.53
CA PRO A 142 12.58 9.19 10.68
C PRO A 142 13.42 8.36 9.70
N THR A 143 13.98 7.23 10.16
CA THR A 143 14.79 6.33 9.34
C THR A 143 14.01 5.74 8.17
N THR A 144 12.76 5.32 8.40
CA THR A 144 11.92 4.73 7.35
C THR A 144 11.36 5.77 6.37
N LEU A 145 11.31 7.04 6.76
CA LEU A 145 10.81 8.13 5.92
C LEU A 145 11.90 8.81 5.08
N ASN A 146 13.14 8.78 5.56
CA ASN A 146 14.29 9.40 4.91
C ASN A 146 14.41 9.10 3.39
N PRO A 147 14.19 7.85 2.92
CA PRO A 147 14.29 7.54 1.48
C PRO A 147 13.32 8.33 0.60
N TYR A 148 12.18 8.77 1.15
CA TYR A 148 11.16 9.52 0.41
C TYR A 148 11.37 11.03 0.49
N GLN A 149 12.10 11.52 1.48
CA GLN A 149 12.33 12.96 1.69
C GLN A 149 13.46 13.52 0.81
N GLN A 150 14.28 12.64 0.23
CA GLN A 150 15.43 13.00 -0.60
C GLN A 150 15.10 12.93 -2.11
N PRO A 151 15.76 13.73 -2.97
CA PRO A 151 15.65 13.56 -4.41
C PRO A 151 16.14 12.16 -4.82
N ARG A 152 15.32 11.41 -5.56
CA ARG A 152 15.78 10.17 -6.20
C ARG A 152 16.93 10.54 -7.13
N ARG A 153 18.13 9.98 -6.90
CA ARG A 153 19.25 10.11 -7.83
C ARG A 153 18.84 9.39 -9.11
N SER A 154 18.69 10.15 -10.19
CA SER A 154 18.53 9.66 -11.56
C SER A 154 19.76 8.89 -12.02
#